data_AF-A0A2M7JIA6-F1
#
_entry.id   AF-A0A2M7JIA6-F1
#
_cell.length_a   1.000
_cell.length_b   1.000
_cell.length_c   1.000
_cell.angle_alpha   90.00
_cell.angle_beta   90.00
_cell.angle_gamma   90.00
#
_symmetry.space_group_name_H-M   'P 1'
#
loop_
_entity.id
_entity.type
_entity.pdbx_description
1 polymer ?
#
loop_
_entity_poly.entity_id
_entity_poly.type
_entity_poly.pdbx_seq_one_letter_code
_entity_poly.pdbx_strand_id
1 'polypeptide(L)'
;RARELAKELALDELEHKYTLEKAFFEETVALHDSGDKEGPTMKLSMLLEDKPLGPNATDQDLMIHSIHEEKRAVDFYKAMATQCVGAPMEAMFKRLSKDEESHLARLETLYEDIYMKDM
;
A
#
# COMPACT_ATOMS: atom_id res chain seq x y z
N ARG A 1 3.43 17.23 -5.79
CA ARG A 1 4.22 15.99 -5.69
C ARG A 1 3.71 15.11 -4.55
N ALA A 2 4.14 15.29 -3.29
CA ALA A 2 3.68 14.43 -2.18
C ALA A 2 2.14 14.39 -2.03
N ARG A 3 1.48 15.56 -2.00
CA ARG A 3 0.02 15.66 -1.95
C ARG A 3 -0.72 15.12 -3.18
N GLU A 4 -0.06 15.09 -4.34
CA GLU A 4 -0.67 14.58 -5.58
C GLU A 4 -0.61 13.05 -5.55
N LEU A 5 0.56 12.49 -5.24
CA LEU A 5 0.70 11.04 -5.05
C LEU A 5 -0.26 10.53 -3.97
N ALA A 6 -0.36 11.23 -2.83
CA ALA A 6 -1.30 10.84 -1.77
C ALA A 6 -2.77 10.85 -2.24
N LYS A 7 -3.16 11.74 -3.16
CA LYS A 7 -4.52 11.74 -3.73
C LYS A 7 -4.73 10.59 -4.71
N GLU A 8 -3.72 10.26 -5.51
CA GLU A 8 -3.77 9.13 -6.44
C GLU A 8 -3.90 7.83 -5.66
N LEU A 9 -3.01 7.58 -4.70
CA LEU A 9 -3.06 6.38 -3.85
C LEU A 9 -4.37 6.29 -3.06
N ALA A 10 -4.89 7.42 -2.56
CA ALA A 10 -6.19 7.42 -1.88
C ALA A 10 -7.36 7.00 -2.78
N LEU A 11 -7.28 7.17 -4.10
CA LEU A 11 -8.29 6.66 -5.02
C LEU A 11 -8.14 5.15 -5.19
N ASP A 12 -6.90 4.66 -5.32
CA ASP A 12 -6.58 3.22 -5.40
C ASP A 12 -7.09 2.50 -4.13
N GLU A 13 -6.91 3.09 -2.94
CA GLU A 13 -7.44 2.57 -1.67
C GLU A 13 -8.97 2.49 -1.60
N LEU A 14 -9.69 3.41 -2.27
CA LEU A 14 -11.14 3.33 -2.35
C LEU A 14 -11.58 2.11 -3.17
N GLU A 15 -10.82 1.74 -4.20
CA GLU A 15 -11.06 0.51 -4.97
C GLU A 15 -10.77 -0.75 -4.15
N HIS A 16 -9.72 -0.74 -3.31
CA HIS A 16 -9.44 -1.81 -2.35
C HIS A 16 -10.60 -2.01 -1.38
N LYS A 17 -11.07 -0.92 -0.76
CA LYS A 17 -12.24 -0.94 0.12
C LYS A 17 -13.46 -1.53 -0.58
N TYR A 18 -13.77 -1.05 -1.78
CA TYR A 18 -14.92 -1.54 -2.55
C TYR A 18 -14.80 -3.04 -2.88
N THR A 19 -13.60 -3.51 -3.20
CA THR A 19 -13.32 -4.92 -3.47
C THR A 19 -13.57 -5.78 -2.24
N LEU A 20 -13.11 -5.35 -1.06
CA LEU A 20 -13.34 -6.04 0.20
C LEU A 20 -14.82 -6.02 0.63
N GLU A 21 -15.51 -4.89 0.45
CA GLU A 21 -16.95 -4.79 0.72
C GLU A 21 -17.75 -5.75 -0.17
N LYS A 22 -17.41 -5.82 -1.47
CA LYS A 22 -18.00 -6.82 -2.37
C LYS A 22 -17.73 -8.25 -1.92
N ALA A 23 -16.49 -8.55 -1.56
CA ALA A 23 -16.09 -9.87 -1.06
C ALA A 23 -16.86 -10.27 0.21
N PHE A 24 -17.28 -9.30 1.02
CA PHE A 24 -18.08 -9.54 2.20
C PHE A 24 -19.54 -9.90 1.86
N PHE A 25 -20.11 -9.28 0.82
CA PHE A 25 -21.50 -9.51 0.42
C PHE A 25 -21.68 -10.68 -0.58
N GLU A 26 -20.64 -11.02 -1.35
CA GLU A 26 -20.66 -12.06 -2.39
C GLU A 26 -19.65 -13.18 -2.09
N GLU A 27 -20.01 -14.43 -2.36
CA GLU A 27 -19.12 -15.60 -2.17
C GLU A 27 -18.07 -15.75 -3.29
N THR A 28 -18.07 -14.88 -4.32
CA THR A 28 -17.12 -14.96 -5.45
C THR A 28 -16.74 -13.58 -5.99
N VAL A 29 -15.51 -13.14 -5.71
CA VAL A 29 -14.95 -11.91 -6.28
C VAL A 29 -14.33 -12.21 -7.64
N ALA A 30 -14.95 -11.75 -8.72
CA ALA A 30 -14.32 -11.75 -10.05
C ALA A 30 -13.25 -10.64 -10.10
N LEU A 31 -11.99 -11.01 -10.04
CA LEU A 31 -10.86 -10.08 -10.11
C LEU A 31 -10.53 -9.77 -11.57
N HIS A 32 -10.39 -8.49 -11.91
CA HIS A 32 -9.72 -8.05 -13.13
C HIS A 32 -8.23 -7.87 -12.82
N ASP A 33 -7.35 -8.44 -13.62
CA ASP A 33 -5.90 -8.34 -13.43
C ASP A 33 -5.43 -6.92 -13.85
N SER A 34 -5.24 -6.02 -12.87
CA SER A 34 -4.54 -4.75 -13.08
C SER A 34 -3.04 -5.08 -13.11
N GLY A 35 -2.53 -5.30 -14.32
CA GLY A 35 -1.13 -5.67 -14.55
C GLY A 35 -0.15 -4.53 -14.27
N ASP A 36 0.05 -4.17 -13.00
CA ASP A 36 1.11 -3.26 -12.59
C ASP A 36 2.42 -4.01 -12.28
N LYS A 37 3.53 -3.36 -12.64
CA LYS A 37 4.89 -3.91 -12.54
C LYS A 37 5.47 -3.64 -11.16
N GLU A 38 5.96 -4.71 -10.52
CA GLU A 38 6.67 -4.66 -9.23
C GLU A 38 7.99 -3.87 -9.36
N GLY A 39 8.21 -2.91 -8.46
CA GLY A 39 9.49 -2.22 -8.27
C GLY A 39 10.25 -2.77 -7.06
N PRO A 40 11.58 -2.58 -6.97
CA PRO A 40 12.35 -3.00 -5.80
C PRO A 40 11.96 -2.19 -4.54
N THR A 41 11.76 -2.87 -3.40
CA THR A 41 11.51 -2.24 -2.09
C THR A 41 12.80 -1.77 -1.42
N MET A 42 12.76 -0.58 -0.81
CA MET A 42 13.90 0.07 -0.14
C MET A 42 13.90 -0.16 1.39
N LYS A 43 12.86 -0.80 1.94
CA LYS A 43 12.71 -1.15 3.37
C LYS A 43 12.77 0.05 4.32
N LEU A 44 12.28 1.22 3.89
CA LEU A 44 12.38 2.46 4.67
C LEU A 44 11.58 2.42 5.98
N SER A 45 10.53 1.60 6.06
CA SER A 45 9.79 1.32 7.30
C SER A 45 10.66 0.78 8.44
N MET A 46 11.82 0.17 8.15
CA MET A 46 12.76 -0.27 9.20
C MET A 46 13.70 0.85 9.67
N LEU A 47 13.81 1.92 8.90
CA LEU A 47 14.76 3.02 9.11
C LEU A 47 14.09 4.27 9.69
N LEU A 48 12.82 4.50 9.37
CA LEU A 48 12.09 5.72 9.75
C LEU A 48 11.20 5.43 10.96
N GLU A 49 11.18 6.32 11.95
CA GLU A 49 10.29 6.21 13.11
C GLU A 49 8.88 6.71 12.75
N ASP A 50 7.87 5.85 12.88
CA ASP A 50 6.46 6.22 12.69
C ASP A 50 5.99 7.09 13.86
N LYS A 51 5.44 8.28 13.56
CA LYS A 51 4.91 9.23 14.54
C LYS A 51 3.45 9.54 14.19
N PRO A 52 2.55 9.61 15.19
CA PRO A 52 1.15 9.97 14.94
C PRO A 52 1.05 11.34 14.26
N LEU A 53 0.26 11.43 13.21
CA LEU A 53 0.02 12.69 12.52
C LEU A 53 -0.75 13.66 13.43
N GLY A 54 -0.14 14.80 13.75
CA GLY A 54 -0.76 15.89 14.50
C GLY A 54 -1.21 17.04 13.59
N PRO A 55 -1.87 18.08 14.16
CA PRO A 55 -2.32 19.26 13.40
C PRO A 55 -1.20 20.02 12.68
N ASN A 56 0.03 19.84 13.14
CA ASN A 56 1.24 20.48 12.61
C ASN A 56 2.12 19.50 11.80
N ALA A 57 1.59 18.34 11.41
CA ALA A 57 2.33 17.36 10.63
C ALA A 57 2.82 17.97 9.31
N THR A 58 4.09 17.72 8.99
CA THR A 58 4.69 18.16 7.73
C THR A 58 4.37 17.18 6.60
N ASP A 59 4.59 17.60 5.35
CA ASP A 59 4.49 16.70 4.20
C ASP A 59 5.46 15.50 4.32
N GLN A 60 6.60 15.67 5.00
CA GLN A 60 7.56 14.60 5.27
C GLN A 60 7.00 13.60 6.30
N ASP A 61 6.41 14.09 7.41
CA ASP A 61 5.78 13.24 8.41
C ASP A 61 4.64 12.40 7.81
N LEU A 62 3.83 13.04 6.95
CA LEU A 62 2.77 12.36 6.20
C LEU A 62 3.34 11.22 5.35
N MET A 63 4.40 11.47 4.60
CA MET A 63 5.01 10.44 3.75
C MET A 63 5.62 9.30 4.57
N ILE A 64 6.30 9.59 5.68
CA ILE A 64 6.84 8.56 6.58
C ILE A 64 5.70 7.68 7.10
N HIS A 65 4.63 8.31 7.59
CA HIS A 65 3.48 7.59 8.11
C HIS A 65 2.82 6.72 7.03
N SER A 66 2.62 7.25 5.82
CA SER A 66 2.08 6.48 4.69
C SER A 66 2.95 5.27 4.33
N ILE A 67 4.29 5.42 4.26
CA ILE A 67 5.21 4.29 4.01
C ILE A 67 5.03 3.18 5.05
N HIS A 68 4.83 3.54 6.32
CA HIS A 68 4.57 2.58 7.39
C HIS A 68 3.22 1.90 7.26
N GLU A 69 2.17 2.64 6.92
CA GLU A 69 0.84 2.07 6.68
C GLU A 69 0.84 1.11 5.48
N GLU A 70 1.44 1.49 4.35
CA GLU A 70 1.54 0.59 3.18
C GLU A 70 2.30 -0.68 3.53
N LYS A 71 3.40 -0.56 4.29
CA LYS A 71 4.15 -1.74 4.73
C LYS A 71 3.30 -2.67 5.60
N ARG A 72 2.49 -2.11 6.50
CA ARG A 72 1.56 -2.88 7.34
C ARG A 72 0.49 -3.57 6.48
N ALA A 73 -0.05 -2.89 5.47
CA ALA A 73 -1.04 -3.42 4.56
C ALA A 73 -0.49 -4.58 3.70
N VAL A 74 0.73 -4.43 3.13
CA VAL A 74 1.44 -5.50 2.42
C VAL A 74 1.58 -6.75 3.31
N ASP A 75 2.08 -6.58 4.54
CA ASP A 75 2.29 -7.71 5.45
C ASP A 75 0.96 -8.37 5.83
N PHE A 76 -0.07 -7.57 6.08
CA PHE A 76 -1.40 -8.05 6.40
C PHE A 76 -2.00 -8.88 5.26
N TYR A 77 -2.02 -8.36 4.03
CA TYR A 77 -2.62 -9.07 2.91
C TYR A 77 -1.82 -10.31 2.50
N LYS A 78 -0.49 -10.31 2.63
CA LYS A 78 0.32 -11.54 2.47
C LYS A 78 -0.02 -12.60 3.51
N ALA A 79 -0.20 -12.21 4.76
CA ALA A 79 -0.59 -13.12 5.83
C ALA A 79 -2.01 -13.68 5.59
N MET A 80 -2.95 -12.85 5.14
CA MET A 80 -4.30 -13.28 4.78
C MET A 80 -4.31 -14.23 3.58
N ALA A 81 -3.57 -13.93 2.52
CA ALA A 81 -3.41 -14.83 1.38
C ALA A 81 -2.89 -16.21 1.80
N THR A 82 -1.91 -16.23 2.73
CA THR A 82 -1.35 -17.48 3.26
C THR A 82 -2.36 -18.28 4.09
N GLN A 83 -3.24 -17.61 4.84
CA GLN A 83 -4.30 -18.26 5.62
C GLN A 83 -5.45 -18.77 4.75
N CYS A 84 -5.61 -18.21 3.56
CA CYS A 84 -6.70 -18.53 2.63
C CYS A 84 -6.29 -19.48 1.51
N VAL A 85 -5.13 -20.15 1.61
CA VAL A 85 -4.61 -21.03 0.55
C VAL A 85 -5.67 -22.05 0.11
N GLY A 86 -5.96 -22.06 -1.19
CA GLY A 86 -6.96 -22.92 -1.82
C GLY A 86 -8.41 -22.41 -1.75
N ALA A 87 -8.66 -21.31 -1.04
CA ALA A 87 -9.96 -20.64 -1.03
C ALA A 87 -10.04 -19.55 -2.14
N PRO A 88 -11.24 -19.21 -2.64
CA PRO A 88 -11.41 -18.18 -3.67
C PRO A 88 -10.78 -16.81 -3.31
N MET A 89 -10.74 -16.48 -2.02
CA MET A 89 -10.20 -15.21 -1.51
C MET A 89 -8.66 -15.12 -1.51
N GLU A 90 -7.94 -16.24 -1.72
CA GLU A 90 -6.46 -16.22 -1.81
C GLU A 90 -5.98 -15.28 -2.92
N ALA A 91 -6.58 -15.39 -4.11
CA ALA A 91 -6.21 -14.58 -5.26
C ALA A 91 -6.47 -13.09 -5.02
N MET A 92 -7.55 -12.76 -4.31
CA MET A 92 -7.89 -11.38 -3.96
C MET A 92 -6.83 -10.77 -3.04
N PHE A 93 -6.46 -11.46 -1.96
CA PHE A 93 -5.44 -10.94 -1.04
C PHE A 93 -4.05 -10.88 -1.66
N LYS A 94 -3.70 -11.81 -2.57
CA LYS A 94 -2.45 -11.70 -3.34
C LYS A 94 -2.42 -10.45 -4.20
N ARG A 95 -3.52 -10.16 -4.90
CA ARG A 95 -3.64 -8.93 -5.69
C ARG A 95 -3.53 -7.68 -4.82
N LEU A 96 -4.33 -7.58 -3.76
CA LEU A 96 -4.26 -6.45 -2.82
C LEU A 96 -2.83 -6.26 -2.28
N SER A 97 -2.16 -7.34 -1.86
CA SER A 97 -0.78 -7.22 -1.38
C SER A 97 0.21 -6.68 -2.42
N LYS A 98 -0.02 -6.98 -3.70
CA LYS A 98 0.82 -6.52 -4.81
C LYS A 98 0.55 -5.05 -5.14
N ASP A 99 -0.72 -4.64 -5.07
CA ASP A 99 -1.11 -3.25 -5.25
C ASP A 99 -0.46 -2.39 -4.14
N GLU A 100 -0.51 -2.83 -2.87
CA GLU A 100 0.17 -2.11 -1.77
C GLU A 100 1.70 -2.13 -1.88
N GLU A 101 2.32 -3.17 -2.46
CA GLU A 101 3.75 -3.16 -2.76
C GLU A 101 4.11 -2.09 -3.79
N SER A 102 3.25 -1.88 -4.79
CA SER A 102 3.39 -0.81 -5.77
C SER A 102 3.25 0.57 -5.12
N HIS A 103 2.26 0.74 -4.24
CA HIS A 103 2.04 1.97 -3.47
C HIS A 103 3.27 2.30 -2.61
N LEU A 104 3.76 1.32 -1.85
CA LEU A 104 4.95 1.42 -1.03
C LEU A 104 6.17 1.83 -1.87
N ALA A 105 6.43 1.16 -3.00
CA ALA A 105 7.56 1.48 -3.86
C ALA A 105 7.48 2.91 -4.43
N ARG A 106 6.29 3.37 -4.82
CA ARG A 106 6.05 4.75 -5.29
C ARG A 106 6.33 5.77 -4.19
N LEU A 107 5.88 5.51 -2.96
CA LEU A 107 6.12 6.38 -1.80
C LEU A 107 7.61 6.43 -1.42
N GLU A 108 8.28 5.28 -1.35
CA GLU A 108 9.72 5.19 -1.05
C GLU A 108 10.54 5.94 -2.11
N THR A 109 10.25 5.74 -3.40
CA THR A 109 10.91 6.43 -4.50
C THR A 109 10.73 7.95 -4.42
N LEU A 110 9.51 8.42 -4.14
CA LEU A 110 9.26 9.86 -4.02
C LEU A 110 9.94 10.45 -2.77
N TYR A 111 9.97 9.70 -1.67
CA TYR A 111 10.63 10.12 -0.45
C TYR A 111 12.12 10.32 -0.71
N GLU A 112 12.75 9.36 -1.39
CA GLU A 112 14.16 9.45 -1.77
C GLU A 112 14.44 10.66 -2.68
N ASP A 113 13.63 10.88 -3.72
CA ASP A 113 13.78 12.04 -4.62
C ASP A 113 13.64 13.38 -3.89
N ILE A 114 12.82 13.47 -2.84
CA ILE A 114 12.59 14.75 -2.15
C ILE A 114 13.62 14.98 -1.03
N TYR A 115 13.91 13.95 -0.24
CA TYR A 115 14.60 14.10 1.04
C TYR A 115 15.97 13.41 1.12
N MET A 116 16.33 12.57 0.15
CA MET A 116 17.55 11.75 0.19
C MET A 116 18.42 11.87 -1.08
N LYS A 117 18.27 12.97 -1.84
CA LYS A 117 18.95 13.22 -3.12
C LYS A 117 20.48 13.08 -3.14
N ASP A 118 21.13 13.06 -1.98
CA ASP A 118 22.59 13.01 -1.82
C ASP A 118 23.10 11.73 -1.11
N MET A 119 22.28 10.68 -0.97
CA MET A 119 22.74 9.36 -0.50
C MET A 119 23.27 8.46 -1.62
#